data_AF-A0AAN8Q3I8-F1
#
_entry.id   AF-A0AAN8Q3I8-F1
#
_cell.length_a   1.000
_cell.length_b   1.000
_cell.length_c   1.000
_cell.angle_alpha   90.00
_cell.angle_beta   90.00
_cell.angle_gamma   90.00
#
_symmetry.space_group_name_H-M   'P 1'
#
loop_
_entity.id
_entity.type
_entity.pdbx_description
1 polymer ?
#
loop_
_entity_poly.entity_id
_entity_poly.type
_entity_poly.pdbx_seq_one_letter_code
_entity_poly.pdbx_strand_id
1 'polypeptide(L)'
;MARGQQQKNVQRHCGKCAVKRKSKNGIIFCDTCLKWYHIDCEGITDVELKALSASPETYICEICRNSGNKFDYLLGITRLGKAANHSFDKLRSVAEKEMLIHKERHVDLSPSIVPRKFLVDEVANKLLRQYTNERNVNAVKSTGDGDCLFNVVSTLLIGCESLSVELRYRTCLEMVLNETNIKNHVYRSSFALLSPDYKETSLSCATIGRFPVFGQL
;
A
#
# COMPACT_ATOMS: atom_id res chain seq x y z
N MET A 1 28.30 4.48 2.64
CA MET A 1 29.55 3.68 2.59
C MET A 1 29.30 2.46 1.74
N ALA A 2 30.02 2.37 0.62
CA ALA A 2 29.91 1.32 -0.36
C ALA A 2 30.29 -0.04 0.24
N ARG A 3 29.35 -0.98 0.32
CA ARG A 3 29.66 -2.42 0.40
C ARG A 3 29.75 -2.99 -1.01
N GLY A 4 30.55 -2.34 -1.84
CA GLY A 4 31.07 -2.90 -3.08
C GLY A 4 32.52 -3.31 -2.82
N GLN A 5 32.74 -4.53 -2.35
CA GLN A 5 34.04 -5.19 -2.45
C GLN A 5 33.85 -6.71 -2.36
N GLN A 6 34.15 -7.35 -3.49
CA GLN A 6 34.67 -8.72 -3.60
C GLN A 6 33.88 -9.85 -2.92
N GLN A 7 32.94 -10.46 -3.65
CA GLN A 7 32.69 -11.90 -3.53
C GLN A 7 32.99 -12.59 -4.85
N LYS A 8 34.20 -13.16 -4.92
CA LYS A 8 34.59 -14.17 -5.91
C LYS A 8 33.59 -15.33 -5.87
N ASN A 9 32.96 -15.63 -7.00
CA ASN A 9 32.42 -16.95 -7.37
C ASN A 9 31.56 -17.72 -6.34
N VAL A 10 30.69 -17.05 -5.56
CA VAL A 10 29.62 -17.78 -4.86
C VAL A 10 28.56 -18.15 -5.91
N GLN A 11 28.49 -19.44 -6.26
CA GLN A 11 27.42 -20.00 -7.09
C GLN A 11 26.07 -19.77 -6.39
N ARG A 12 25.38 -18.71 -6.78
CA ARG A 12 24.08 -18.32 -6.22
C ARG A 12 22.98 -19.01 -7.02
N HIS A 13 22.25 -19.92 -6.38
CA HIS A 13 21.05 -20.50 -6.95
C HIS A 13 19.93 -19.47 -6.93
N CYS A 14 19.12 -19.44 -7.98
CA CYS A 14 17.90 -18.62 -7.99
C CYS A 14 16.93 -19.12 -6.91
N GLY A 15 16.40 -18.20 -6.09
CA GLY A 15 15.43 -18.51 -5.04
C GLY A 15 14.09 -19.05 -5.54
N LYS A 16 13.77 -18.86 -6.82
CA LYS A 16 12.52 -19.33 -7.45
C LYS A 16 12.68 -20.64 -8.22
N CYS A 17 13.68 -20.74 -9.11
CA CYS A 17 13.86 -21.95 -9.94
C CYS A 17 14.95 -22.91 -9.46
N ALA A 18 15.69 -22.57 -8.40
CA ALA A 18 16.81 -23.36 -7.86
C ALA A 18 17.95 -23.66 -8.86
N VAL A 19 17.97 -23.05 -10.05
CA VAL A 19 19.02 -23.24 -11.06
C VAL A 19 20.15 -22.21 -10.86
N LYS A 20 21.41 -22.65 -11.05
CA LYS A 20 22.64 -21.80 -10.96
C LYS A 20 22.95 -20.96 -12.21
N ARG A 21 22.25 -21.24 -13.32
CA ARG A 21 22.59 -20.73 -14.66
C ARG A 21 22.57 -19.20 -14.67
N LYS A 22 23.52 -18.58 -15.39
CA LYS A 22 23.44 -17.15 -15.69
C LYS A 22 22.14 -16.87 -16.45
N SER A 23 21.23 -16.13 -15.84
CA SER A 23 20.10 -15.49 -16.51
C SER A 23 20.62 -14.55 -17.61
N LYS A 24 19.92 -14.48 -18.75
CA LYS A 24 20.30 -13.59 -19.86
C LYS A 24 20.33 -12.14 -19.40
N ASN A 25 19.36 -11.78 -18.56
CA ASN A 25 19.14 -10.43 -18.08
C ASN A 25 19.75 -10.19 -16.67
N GLY A 26 20.54 -11.14 -16.17
CA GLY A 26 21.22 -11.02 -14.88
C GLY A 26 20.37 -11.47 -13.68
N ILE A 27 20.81 -11.07 -12.49
CA ILE A 27 20.23 -11.46 -11.20
C ILE A 27 19.98 -10.25 -10.31
N ILE A 28 18.96 -10.32 -9.46
CA ILE A 28 18.60 -9.31 -8.47
C ILE A 28 18.57 -9.92 -7.07
N PHE A 29 18.92 -9.14 -6.05
CA PHE A 29 18.95 -9.59 -4.66
C PHE A 29 17.68 -9.16 -3.92
N CYS A 30 17.01 -10.12 -3.27
CA CYS A 30 15.91 -9.82 -2.37
C CYS A 30 16.42 -9.58 -0.95
N ASP A 31 16.09 -8.42 -0.40
CA ASP A 31 16.51 -7.97 0.93
C ASP A 31 15.77 -8.67 2.07
N THR A 32 14.58 -9.22 1.81
CA THR A 32 13.77 -9.93 2.81
C THR A 32 14.25 -11.35 3.05
N CYS A 33 14.39 -12.17 2.00
CA CYS A 33 14.82 -13.57 2.16
C CYS A 33 16.31 -13.78 1.91
N LEU A 34 17.06 -12.72 1.58
CA LEU A 34 18.50 -12.75 1.32
C LEU A 34 18.90 -13.73 0.19
N LYS A 35 18.02 -13.93 -0.80
CA LYS A 35 18.25 -14.80 -1.96
C LYS A 35 18.38 -14.00 -3.24
N TRP A 36 19.08 -14.56 -4.21
CA TRP A 36 19.21 -14.03 -5.55
C TRP A 36 18.14 -14.62 -6.46
N TYR A 37 17.59 -13.81 -7.35
CA TYR A 37 16.56 -14.21 -8.30
C TYR A 37 17.01 -13.84 -9.71
N HIS A 38 16.71 -14.69 -10.69
CA HIS A 38 16.86 -14.29 -12.08
C HIS A 38 15.83 -13.20 -12.40
N ILE A 39 16.25 -12.17 -13.13
CA ILE A 39 15.34 -11.14 -13.66
C ILE A 39 14.17 -11.77 -14.42
N ASP A 40 14.46 -12.78 -15.25
CA ASP A 40 13.46 -13.53 -16.00
C ASP A 40 12.49 -14.31 -15.10
N CYS A 41 12.98 -14.84 -13.97
CA CYS A 41 12.13 -15.58 -13.02
C CYS A 41 11.15 -14.66 -12.29
N GLU A 42 11.52 -13.40 -12.05
CA GLU A 42 10.65 -12.37 -11.45
C GLU A 42 9.77 -11.66 -12.49
N GLY A 43 9.94 -12.01 -13.78
CA GLY A 43 9.27 -11.37 -14.91
C GLY A 43 9.54 -9.87 -14.98
N ILE A 44 10.74 -9.43 -14.59
CA ILE A 44 11.14 -8.01 -14.63
C ILE A 44 11.58 -7.68 -16.05
N THR A 45 10.99 -6.64 -16.63
CA THR A 45 11.35 -6.10 -17.95
C THR A 45 12.63 -5.24 -17.88
N ASP A 46 13.27 -4.99 -19.02
CA ASP A 46 14.47 -4.13 -19.07
C ASP A 46 14.19 -2.70 -18.58
N VAL A 47 12.97 -2.19 -18.80
CA VAL A 47 12.54 -0.86 -18.33
C VAL A 47 12.44 -0.84 -16.81
N GLU A 48 11.77 -1.84 -16.24
CA GLU A 48 11.67 -2.00 -14.78
C GLU A 48 13.05 -2.23 -14.16
N LEU A 49 13.91 -3.02 -14.78
CA LEU A 49 15.27 -3.27 -14.29
C LEU A 49 16.10 -1.99 -14.23
N LYS A 50 16.03 -1.14 -15.25
CA LYS A 50 16.68 0.18 -15.25
C LYS A 50 16.15 1.06 -14.12
N ALA A 51 14.84 1.13 -13.94
CA ALA A 51 14.22 1.91 -12.88
C ALA A 51 14.58 1.38 -11.47
N LEU A 52 14.55 0.06 -11.28
CA LEU A 52 14.96 -0.61 -10.04
C LEU A 52 16.43 -0.39 -9.70
N SER A 53 17.30 -0.31 -10.72
CA SER A 53 18.74 -0.08 -10.55
C SER A 53 19.07 1.39 -10.28
N ALA A 54 18.24 2.32 -10.74
CA ALA A 54 18.36 3.75 -10.46
C ALA A 54 17.85 4.12 -9.06
N SER A 55 16.94 3.32 -8.50
CA SER A 55 16.39 3.54 -7.16
C SER A 55 17.40 3.14 -6.07
N PRO A 56 17.59 3.95 -5.02
CA PRO A 56 18.44 3.60 -3.87
C PRO A 56 17.81 2.55 -2.94
N GLU A 57 16.53 2.22 -3.16
CA GLU A 57 15.79 1.30 -2.30
C GLU A 57 16.16 -0.17 -2.55
N THR A 58 15.97 -1.03 -1.55
CA THR A 58 16.24 -2.47 -1.69
C THR A 58 15.10 -3.21 -2.39
N TYR A 59 15.40 -4.30 -3.09
CA TYR A 59 14.39 -5.06 -3.85
C TYR A 59 13.79 -6.21 -3.02
N ILE A 60 12.52 -6.52 -3.30
CA ILE A 60 11.78 -7.62 -2.66
C ILE A 60 11.18 -8.50 -3.75
N CYS A 61 11.50 -9.80 -3.70
CA CYS A 61 11.03 -10.78 -4.67
C CYS A 61 9.52 -11.02 -4.57
N GLU A 62 8.95 -11.60 -5.62
CA GLU A 62 7.56 -12.00 -5.73
C GLU A 62 7.10 -12.88 -4.57
N ILE A 63 7.95 -13.83 -4.15
CA ILE A 63 7.62 -14.75 -3.05
C ILE A 63 7.49 -13.99 -1.73
N CYS A 64 8.36 -13.01 -1.46
CA CYS A 64 8.35 -12.27 -0.20
C CYS A 64 7.32 -11.14 -0.18
N ARG A 65 6.89 -10.63 -1.33
CA ARG A 65 5.90 -9.54 -1.40
C ARG A 65 4.46 -10.06 -1.47
N ASN A 66 4.25 -11.37 -1.57
CA ASN A 66 2.94 -11.98 -1.71
C ASN A 66 2.58 -12.84 -0.49
N SER A 67 1.29 -12.88 -0.15
CA SER A 67 0.68 -13.81 0.80
C SER A 67 -0.46 -14.55 0.11
N GLY A 68 -0.40 -15.89 0.08
CA GLY A 68 -1.46 -16.72 -0.53
C GLY A 68 -1.71 -16.39 -2.01
N ASN A 69 -0.65 -16.20 -2.81
CA ASN A 69 -0.67 -15.79 -4.22
C ASN A 69 -1.19 -14.37 -4.53
N LYS A 70 -1.54 -13.58 -3.52
CA LYS A 70 -1.91 -12.17 -3.68
C LYS A 70 -0.83 -11.26 -3.14
N PHE A 71 -0.77 -10.02 -3.61
CA PHE A 71 0.14 -9.03 -3.03
C PHE A 71 -0.16 -8.81 -1.54
N ASP A 72 0.88 -8.80 -0.71
CA ASP A 72 0.76 -8.53 0.72
C ASP A 72 0.74 -7.01 0.96
N TYR A 73 -0.46 -6.43 0.90
CA TYR A 73 -0.69 -5.01 1.13
C TYR A 73 -0.28 -4.57 2.53
N LEU A 74 -0.33 -5.46 3.52
CA LEU A 74 0.08 -5.15 4.90
C LEU A 74 1.60 -4.97 4.98
N LEU A 75 2.36 -5.83 4.31
CA LEU A 75 3.79 -5.66 4.17
C LEU A 75 4.12 -4.41 3.35
N GLY A 76 3.40 -4.15 2.25
CA GLY A 76 3.55 -2.96 1.42
C GLY A 76 3.38 -1.66 2.21
N ILE A 77 2.27 -1.52 2.95
CA ILE A 77 2.01 -0.33 3.77
C ILE A 77 3.03 -0.21 4.91
N THR A 78 3.50 -1.32 5.49
CA THR A 78 4.55 -1.28 6.52
C THR A 78 5.87 -0.70 5.98
N ARG A 79 6.23 -1.00 4.73
CA ARG A 79 7.42 -0.42 4.08
C ARG A 79 7.25 1.06 3.80
N LEU A 80 6.09 1.46 3.29
CA LEU A 80 5.74 2.88 3.11
C LEU A 80 5.78 3.63 4.44
N GLY A 81 5.21 3.07 5.51
CA GLY A 81 5.22 3.68 6.84
C GLY A 81 6.63 3.86 7.42
N LYS A 82 7.52 2.87 7.24
CA LYS A 82 8.94 3.02 7.60
C LYS A 82 9.60 4.18 6.85
N ALA A 83 9.33 4.29 5.55
CA ALA A 83 9.85 5.38 4.73
C ALA A 83 9.32 6.75 5.15
N ALA A 84 8.03 6.82 5.48
CA ALA A 84 7.36 8.03 5.96
C ALA A 84 7.93 8.54 7.30
N ASN A 85 8.37 7.65 8.19
CA ASN A 85 9.04 8.04 9.43
C ASN A 85 10.41 8.72 9.20
N HIS A 86 10.99 8.62 8.00
CA HIS A 86 12.24 9.29 7.65
C HIS A 86 11.99 10.65 6.97
N SER A 87 11.31 10.65 5.82
CA SER A 87 10.98 11.87 5.09
C SER A 87 9.98 11.60 3.96
N PHE A 88 9.37 12.67 3.45
CA PHE A 88 8.49 12.58 2.28
C PHE A 88 9.24 12.15 1.01
N ASP A 89 10.49 12.57 0.83
CA ASP A 89 11.30 12.16 -0.32
C ASP A 89 11.67 10.68 -0.26
N LYS A 90 11.94 10.16 0.96
CA LYS A 90 12.16 8.74 1.19
C LYS A 90 10.89 7.94 0.91
N LEU A 91 9.73 8.42 1.38
CA LEU A 91 8.42 7.84 1.05
C LEU A 91 8.19 7.79 -0.46
N ARG A 92 8.50 8.87 -1.19
CA ARG A 92 8.39 8.92 -2.65
C ARG A 92 9.25 7.86 -3.33
N SER A 93 10.52 7.77 -2.98
CA SER A 93 11.42 6.79 -3.60
C SER A 93 10.95 5.35 -3.36
N VAL A 94 10.44 5.05 -2.16
CA VAL A 94 9.84 3.74 -1.85
C VAL A 94 8.54 3.54 -2.62
N ALA A 95 7.65 4.54 -2.70
CA ALA A 95 6.39 4.46 -3.45
C ALA A 95 6.60 4.21 -4.95
N GLU A 96 7.60 4.84 -5.56
CA GLU A 96 7.98 4.59 -6.96
C GLU A 96 8.37 3.12 -7.15
N LYS A 97 9.15 2.57 -6.21
CA LYS A 97 9.55 1.18 -6.25
C LYS A 97 8.41 0.21 -5.99
N GLU A 98 7.55 0.51 -5.02
CA GLU A 98 6.30 -0.22 -4.76
C GLU A 98 5.45 -0.32 -6.02
N MET A 99 5.29 0.78 -6.75
CA MET A 99 4.54 0.82 -8.01
C MET A 99 5.15 -0.08 -9.10
N LEU A 100 6.48 -0.21 -9.15
CA LEU A 100 7.16 -1.12 -10.09
C LEU A 100 6.95 -2.60 -9.73
N ILE A 101 6.90 -2.94 -8.45
CA ILE A 101 6.77 -4.33 -8.00
C ILE A 101 5.31 -4.78 -7.90
N HIS A 102 4.38 -3.85 -7.71
CA HIS A 102 2.95 -4.10 -7.65
C HIS A 102 2.36 -4.18 -9.07
N LYS A 103 2.34 -5.40 -9.61
CA LYS A 103 1.87 -5.67 -10.98
C LYS A 103 0.33 -5.73 -11.10
N GLU A 104 -0.38 -5.91 -9.99
CA GLU A 104 -1.83 -6.03 -9.95
C GLU A 104 -2.53 -4.67 -10.06
N ARG A 105 -3.08 -4.39 -11.24
CA ARG A 105 -3.82 -3.14 -11.49
C ARG A 105 -5.32 -3.23 -11.22
N HIS A 106 -5.85 -4.44 -11.08
CA HIS A 106 -7.28 -4.67 -10.87
C HIS A 106 -7.56 -4.97 -9.41
N VAL A 107 -8.51 -4.22 -8.84
CA VAL A 107 -9.10 -4.54 -7.54
C VAL A 107 -10.22 -5.53 -7.78
N ASP A 108 -10.21 -6.64 -7.04
CA ASP A 108 -11.33 -7.58 -7.04
C ASP A 108 -12.50 -6.97 -6.25
N LEU A 109 -13.45 -6.39 -6.99
CA LEU A 109 -14.68 -5.83 -6.45
C LEU A 109 -15.81 -6.85 -6.40
N SER A 110 -15.51 -8.15 -6.57
CA SER A 110 -16.54 -9.17 -6.39
C SER A 110 -17.10 -9.03 -4.97
N PRO A 111 -18.42 -8.81 -4.82
CA PRO A 111 -18.99 -8.68 -3.51
C PRO A 111 -18.72 -9.97 -2.73
N SER A 112 -18.38 -9.83 -1.45
CA SER A 112 -18.42 -10.99 -0.57
C SER A 112 -19.80 -11.63 -0.72
N ILE A 113 -19.86 -12.96 -0.81
CA ILE A 113 -21.09 -13.74 -1.03
C ILE A 113 -22.15 -13.44 0.07
N VAL A 114 -21.74 -12.75 1.13
CA VAL A 114 -22.58 -12.27 2.23
C VAL A 114 -23.56 -11.19 1.74
N PRO A 115 -24.87 -11.31 2.02
CA PRO A 115 -25.85 -10.27 1.75
C PRO A 115 -25.40 -8.91 2.30
N ARG A 116 -25.59 -7.84 1.51
CA ARG A 116 -25.28 -6.43 1.86
C ARG A 116 -26.17 -5.91 2.98
N LYS A 117 -26.10 -6.51 4.17
CA LYS A 117 -26.71 -5.94 5.37
C LYS A 117 -25.65 -5.14 6.10
N PHE A 118 -25.57 -3.86 5.76
CA PHE A 118 -24.73 -2.92 6.49
C PHE A 118 -25.15 -2.89 7.96
N LEU A 119 -24.17 -2.98 8.84
CA LEU A 119 -24.41 -2.75 10.26
C LEU A 119 -24.67 -1.26 10.45
N VAL A 120 -25.73 -0.96 11.19
CA VAL A 120 -26.18 0.41 11.45
C VAL A 120 -25.43 0.95 12.66
N ASP A 121 -24.91 2.17 12.58
CA ASP A 121 -24.37 2.90 13.74
C ASP A 121 -25.49 3.70 14.40
N GLU A 122 -26.02 3.18 15.51
CA GLU A 122 -27.15 3.81 16.22
C GLU A 122 -26.81 5.18 16.80
N VAL A 123 -25.56 5.38 17.25
CA VAL A 123 -25.12 6.66 17.85
C VAL A 123 -25.00 7.72 16.77
N ALA A 124 -24.30 7.40 15.68
CA ALA A 124 -24.16 8.31 14.55
C ALA A 124 -25.51 8.61 13.88
N ASN A 125 -26.42 7.63 13.80
CA ASN A 125 -27.78 7.86 13.29
C ASN A 125 -28.60 8.79 14.18
N LYS A 126 -28.51 8.64 15.50
CA LYS A 126 -29.18 9.55 16.43
C LYS A 126 -28.70 10.99 16.22
N LEU A 127 -27.40 11.19 16.02
CA LEU A 127 -26.82 12.51 15.72
C LEU A 127 -27.26 13.02 14.35
N LEU A 128 -27.17 12.21 13.30
CA LEU A 128 -27.61 12.60 11.95
C LEU A 128 -29.06 13.07 11.96
N ARG A 129 -29.96 12.33 12.60
CA ARG A 129 -31.39 12.70 12.70
C ARG A 129 -31.65 13.99 13.50
N GLN A 130 -30.71 14.40 14.37
CA GLN A 130 -30.83 15.66 15.12
C GLN A 130 -30.40 16.87 14.29
N TYR A 131 -29.42 16.71 13.40
CA TYR A 131 -28.79 17.81 12.67
C TYR A 131 -29.15 17.86 11.17
N THR A 132 -29.78 16.82 10.64
CA THR A 132 -30.21 16.75 9.24
C THR A 132 -31.68 16.38 9.13
N ASN A 133 -32.35 16.89 8.09
CA ASN A 133 -33.73 16.50 7.76
C ASN A 133 -33.78 15.21 6.92
N GLU A 134 -32.65 14.55 6.69
CA GLU A 134 -32.55 13.38 5.83
C GLU A 134 -32.99 12.11 6.56
N ARG A 135 -34.27 11.74 6.40
CA ARG A 135 -34.85 10.55 7.03
C ARG A 135 -34.49 9.23 6.37
N ASN A 136 -33.93 9.27 5.16
CA ASN A 136 -33.63 8.11 4.33
C ASN A 136 -32.13 7.73 4.33
N VAL A 137 -31.35 8.27 5.27
CA VAL A 137 -29.93 7.98 5.40
C VAL A 137 -29.68 7.21 6.69
N ASN A 138 -28.88 6.15 6.59
CA ASN A 138 -28.41 5.38 7.74
C ASN A 138 -26.88 5.49 7.82
N ALA A 139 -26.37 5.88 8.98
CA ALA A 139 -24.96 5.74 9.29
C ALA A 139 -24.56 4.26 9.29
N VAL A 140 -23.50 3.95 8.55
CA VAL A 140 -22.90 2.62 8.50
C VAL A 140 -21.84 2.54 9.59
N LYS A 141 -21.90 1.48 10.40
CA LYS A 141 -20.90 1.18 11.41
C LYS A 141 -19.60 0.72 10.75
N SER A 142 -18.48 1.25 11.23
CA SER A 142 -17.13 0.82 10.87
C SER A 142 -16.24 0.62 12.09
N THR A 143 -15.13 -0.08 11.91
CA THR A 143 -14.12 -0.25 12.96
C THR A 143 -13.40 1.07 13.24
N GLY A 144 -13.31 1.42 14.53
CA GLY A 144 -12.67 2.64 15.04
C GLY A 144 -11.20 2.44 15.40
N ASP A 145 -10.38 1.98 14.46
CA ASP A 145 -8.94 1.70 14.61
C ASP A 145 -8.02 2.81 14.06
N GLY A 146 -8.62 3.92 13.60
CA GLY A 146 -7.91 4.99 12.89
C GLY A 146 -7.91 4.83 11.37
N ASP A 147 -8.49 3.75 10.85
CA ASP A 147 -8.60 3.45 9.40
C ASP A 147 -10.06 3.56 8.93
N CYS A 148 -10.90 4.21 9.73
CA CYS A 148 -12.35 4.30 9.56
C CYS A 148 -12.77 4.75 8.15
N LEU A 149 -12.03 5.66 7.50
CA LEU A 149 -12.28 6.06 6.11
C LEU A 149 -12.15 4.87 5.15
N PHE A 150 -11.05 4.12 5.23
CA PHE A 150 -10.81 2.97 4.35
C PHE A 150 -11.73 1.79 4.70
N ASN A 151 -12.03 1.60 5.98
CA ASN A 151 -12.99 0.61 6.46
C ASN A 151 -14.41 0.88 5.91
N VAL A 152 -14.87 2.13 5.97
CA VAL A 152 -16.18 2.52 5.40
C VAL A 152 -16.18 2.37 3.88
N VAL A 153 -15.14 2.83 3.18
CA VAL A 153 -15.06 2.68 1.71
C VAL A 153 -15.04 1.21 1.30
N SER A 154 -14.25 0.37 1.98
CA SER A 154 -14.25 -1.08 1.77
C SER A 154 -15.65 -1.67 1.96
N THR A 155 -16.32 -1.28 3.04
CA THR A 155 -17.68 -1.74 3.34
C THR A 155 -18.64 -1.33 2.24
N LEU A 156 -18.60 -0.08 1.76
CA LEU A 156 -19.46 0.38 0.67
C LEU A 156 -19.21 -0.34 -0.66
N LEU A 157 -17.96 -0.70 -0.95
CA LEU A 157 -17.58 -1.37 -2.20
C LEU A 157 -17.96 -2.86 -2.21
N ILE A 158 -17.63 -3.60 -1.15
CA ILE A 158 -17.72 -5.07 -1.14
C ILE A 158 -18.54 -5.67 0.03
N GLY A 159 -19.10 -4.83 0.90
CA GLY A 159 -19.95 -5.25 2.01
C GLY A 159 -19.22 -5.58 3.32
N CYS A 160 -17.89 -5.50 3.36
CA CYS A 160 -17.08 -5.69 4.57
C CYS A 160 -15.76 -4.90 4.50
N GLU A 161 -14.98 -4.91 5.57
CA GLU A 161 -13.75 -4.11 5.71
C GLU A 161 -12.49 -4.77 5.14
N SER A 162 -12.60 -5.91 4.43
CA SER A 162 -11.42 -6.69 4.02
C SER A 162 -10.53 -6.03 2.95
N LEU A 163 -10.99 -4.97 2.29
CA LEU A 163 -10.18 -4.18 1.33
C LEU A 163 -9.53 -2.95 1.97
N SER A 164 -9.73 -2.68 3.26
CA SER A 164 -9.26 -1.41 3.86
C SER A 164 -7.75 -1.19 3.71
N VAL A 165 -6.95 -2.23 3.95
CA VAL A 165 -5.48 -2.16 3.83
C VAL A 165 -5.04 -1.97 2.37
N GLU A 166 -5.67 -2.66 1.43
CA GLU A 166 -5.40 -2.49 -0.01
C GLU A 166 -5.75 -1.07 -0.48
N LEU A 167 -6.94 -0.58 -0.11
CA LEU A 167 -7.39 0.77 -0.42
C LEU A 167 -6.41 1.80 0.11
N ARG A 168 -6.00 1.67 1.38
CA ARG A 168 -5.01 2.56 1.97
C ARG A 168 -3.67 2.54 1.25
N TYR A 169 -3.14 1.36 0.97
CA TYR A 169 -1.88 1.19 0.22
C TYR A 169 -1.95 1.89 -1.14
N ARG A 170 -3.01 1.61 -1.91
CA ARG A 170 -3.21 2.22 -3.24
C ARG A 170 -3.39 3.74 -3.15
N THR A 171 -4.18 4.23 -2.19
CA THR A 171 -4.35 5.66 -1.95
C THR A 171 -3.03 6.33 -1.57
N CYS A 172 -2.20 5.70 -0.74
CA CYS A 172 -0.89 6.23 -0.38
C CYS A 172 0.01 6.37 -1.61
N LEU A 173 0.09 5.34 -2.45
CA LEU A 173 0.85 5.41 -3.71
C LEU A 173 0.34 6.54 -4.61
N GLU A 174 -0.97 6.63 -4.80
CA GLU A 174 -1.60 7.65 -5.64
C GLU A 174 -1.30 9.07 -5.12
N MET A 175 -1.44 9.30 -3.81
CA MET A 175 -1.11 10.58 -3.18
C MET A 175 0.36 10.96 -3.37
N VAL A 176 1.27 10.00 -3.19
CA VAL A 176 2.71 10.30 -3.25
C VAL A 176 3.18 10.53 -4.69
N LEU A 177 2.68 9.74 -5.64
CA LEU A 177 3.16 9.75 -7.03
C LEU A 177 2.44 10.76 -7.92
N ASN A 178 1.22 11.17 -7.56
CA ASN A 178 0.42 12.14 -8.32
C ASN A 178 0.22 13.48 -7.57
N GLU A 179 1.19 13.85 -6.71
CA GLU A 179 1.15 15.08 -5.89
C GLU A 179 0.71 16.31 -6.69
N THR A 180 1.32 16.58 -7.84
CA THR A 180 1.01 17.77 -8.65
C THR A 180 -0.45 17.80 -9.10
N ASN A 181 -0.99 16.66 -9.54
CA ASN A 181 -2.37 16.56 -10.01
C ASN A 181 -3.35 16.78 -8.86
N ILE A 182 -3.10 16.15 -7.71
CA ILE A 182 -3.98 16.24 -6.54
C ILE A 182 -3.93 17.64 -5.93
N LYS A 183 -2.74 18.25 -5.84
CA LYS A 183 -2.58 19.62 -5.35
C LYS A 183 -3.24 20.66 -6.24
N ASN A 184 -3.35 20.40 -7.54
CA ASN A 184 -3.97 21.31 -8.50
C ASN A 184 -5.46 20.99 -8.75
N HIS A 185 -6.07 20.12 -7.93
CA HIS A 185 -7.48 19.79 -8.07
C HIS A 185 -8.36 21.02 -7.88
N VAL A 186 -9.43 21.13 -8.68
CA VAL A 186 -10.32 22.32 -8.74
C VAL A 186 -10.90 22.71 -7.38
N TYR A 187 -11.08 21.74 -6.47
CA TYR A 187 -11.62 21.96 -5.12
C TYR A 187 -10.56 22.07 -4.02
N ARG A 188 -9.28 22.29 -4.34
CA ARG A 188 -8.20 22.37 -3.34
C ARG A 188 -8.50 23.39 -2.24
N SER A 189 -9.06 24.55 -2.59
CA SER A 189 -9.40 25.61 -1.64
C SER A 189 -10.42 25.16 -0.58
N SER A 190 -11.34 24.26 -0.94
CA SER A 190 -12.34 23.71 -0.01
C SER A 190 -11.74 22.81 1.07
N PHE A 191 -10.55 22.24 0.84
CA PHE A 191 -9.88 21.35 1.78
C PHE A 191 -8.81 22.06 2.63
N ALA A 192 -8.31 23.21 2.18
CA ALA A 192 -7.18 23.89 2.82
C ALA A 192 -7.41 24.26 4.30
N LEU A 193 -8.68 24.38 4.74
CA LEU A 193 -9.06 24.67 6.13
C LEU A 193 -9.45 23.42 6.94
N LEU A 194 -9.63 22.28 6.28
CA LEU A 194 -10.21 21.05 6.87
C LEU A 194 -9.22 19.88 6.88
N SER A 195 -8.15 19.93 6.10
CA SER A 195 -7.11 18.91 6.06
C SER A 195 -5.76 19.47 6.53
N PRO A 196 -4.90 18.63 7.12
CA PRO A 196 -3.49 18.96 7.29
C PRO A 196 -2.80 19.30 5.96
N ASP A 197 -1.53 19.71 6.03
CA ASP A 197 -0.73 19.87 4.81
C ASP A 197 -0.72 18.58 3.99
N TYR A 198 -0.60 18.73 2.66
CA TYR A 198 -0.60 17.60 1.74
C TYR A 198 0.48 16.56 2.08
N LYS A 199 1.69 17.02 2.42
CA LYS A 199 2.79 16.13 2.76
C LYS A 199 2.50 15.41 4.08
N GLU A 200 1.98 16.12 5.07
CA GLU A 200 1.57 15.53 6.34
C GLU A 200 0.49 14.46 6.15
N THR A 201 -0.53 14.75 5.33
CA THR A 201 -1.59 13.80 5.00
C THR A 201 -1.03 12.57 4.28
N SER A 202 -0.09 12.76 3.36
CA SER A 202 0.57 11.65 2.64
C SER A 202 1.42 10.78 3.56
N LEU A 203 2.16 11.39 4.49
CA LEU A 203 2.94 10.70 5.52
C LEU A 203 2.04 9.92 6.47
N SER A 204 0.91 10.50 6.89
CA SER A 204 -0.09 9.83 7.74
C SER A 204 -0.77 8.67 7.01
N CYS A 205 -1.07 8.83 5.72
CA CYS A 205 -1.65 7.79 4.88
C CYS A 205 -0.74 6.55 4.79
N ALA A 206 0.58 6.75 4.80
CA ALA A 206 1.57 5.67 4.76
C ALA A 206 1.68 4.85 6.06
N THR A 207 1.15 5.34 7.19
CA THR A 207 1.20 4.64 8.49
C THR A 207 -0.15 4.04 8.84
N ILE A 208 -0.25 2.73 9.11
CA ILE A 208 -1.48 2.09 9.60
C ILE A 208 -1.97 2.81 10.88
N GLY A 209 -3.29 2.82 11.10
CA GLY A 209 -4.01 3.49 12.18
C GLY A 209 -3.28 3.61 13.50
N ARG A 210 -3.37 4.81 14.10
CA ARG A 210 -2.63 5.21 15.31
C ARG A 210 -3.47 5.16 16.58
N PHE A 211 -4.70 4.66 16.52
CA PHE A 211 -5.56 4.58 17.70
C PHE A 211 -5.50 3.16 18.26
N PRO A 212 -4.96 2.98 19.48
CA PRO A 212 -5.15 1.70 20.16
C PRO A 212 -6.66 1.48 20.31
N VAL A 213 -7.12 0.28 19.96
CA VAL A 213 -8.46 -0.17 20.30
C VAL A 213 -8.53 -0.18 21.84
N PHE A 214 -9.13 0.84 22.44
CA PHE A 214 -9.36 0.86 23.89
C PHE A 214 -10.28 -0.33 24.22
N GLY A 215 -9.72 -1.39 24.83
CA GLY A 215 -10.44 -2.63 25.14
C GLY A 215 -9.62 -3.93 25.12
N GLN A 216 -8.32 -3.88 24.82
CA GLN A 216 -7.39 -5.00 25.03
C GLN A 216 -6.20 -4.56 25.89
N LEU A 217 -6.49 -4.18 27.14
CA LEU A 217 -5.58 -4.21 28.29
C LEU A 217 -6.44 -4.41 29.55
#